data_AF-D4DK10-F1
#
_entry.id   AF-D4DK10-F1
#
_cell.length_a   1.000
_cell.length_b   1.000
_cell.length_c   1.000
_cell.angle_alpha   90.00
_cell.angle_beta   90.00
_cell.angle_gamma   90.00
#
_symmetry.space_group_name_H-M   'P 1'
#
loop_
_entity.id
_entity.type
_entity.pdbx_description
1 polymer ?
#
loop_
_entity_poly.entity_id
_entity_poly.type
_entity_poly.pdbx_seq_one_letter_code
_entity_poly.pdbx_strand_id
1 'polypeptide(L)' 'MASIQSPTPKLDRYIIIHVATTCDEHGVYVTKDSAEVIELGWILLDTKNCEEIHRESVLVKPVNTPITPLC' A
#
# COMPACT_ATOMS: atom_id res chain seq x y z
N MET A 1 36.79 18.26 -6.07
CA MET A 1 36.32 16.86 -6.10
C MET A 1 34.99 16.83 -6.82
N ALA A 2 34.91 16.20 -7.99
CA ALA A 2 33.67 16.08 -8.74
C ALA A 2 32.84 14.93 -8.14
N SER A 3 31.60 15.22 -7.74
CA SER A 3 30.65 14.20 -7.27
C SER A 3 30.24 13.32 -8.46
N ILE A 4 30.60 12.04 -8.40
CA ILE A 4 30.12 11.04 -9.36
C ILE A 4 28.64 10.84 -9.08
N GLN A 5 27.78 11.39 -9.94
CA GLN A 5 26.34 11.22 -9.86
C GLN A 5 26.02 9.80 -10.38
N SER A 6 25.64 8.90 -9.48
CA SER A 6 25.17 7.57 -9.84
C SER A 6 23.96 7.68 -10.78
N PRO A 7 23.93 6.96 -11.91
CA PRO A 7 22.82 7.03 -12.85
C PRO A 7 21.54 6.58 -12.17
N THR A 8 20.56 7.48 -12.08
CA THR A 8 19.22 7.16 -11.61
C THR A 8 18.58 6.20 -12.61
N PRO A 9 18.14 5.00 -12.19
CA PRO A 9 17.47 4.08 -13.10
C PRO A 9 16.22 4.76 -13.67
N LYS A 10 16.08 4.73 -14.99
CA LYS A 10 14.91 5.28 -15.69
C LYS A 10 13.75 4.32 -15.47
N LEU A 11 12.84 4.69 -14.58
CA LEU A 11 11.61 3.94 -14.33
C LEU A 11 10.59 4.26 -15.42
N ASP A 12 9.91 3.24 -15.95
CA ASP A 12 8.84 3.42 -16.94
C ASP A 12 7.45 3.54 -16.31
N ARG A 13 7.24 2.89 -15.16
CA ARG A 13 5.96 2.85 -14.45
C ARG A 13 6.15 2.94 -12.95
N TYR A 14 5.21 3.57 -12.25
CA TYR A 14 5.06 3.44 -10.80
C TYR A 14 3.89 2.52 -10.50
N ILE A 15 4.06 1.65 -9.49
CA ILE A 15 2.97 0.90 -8.88
C ILE A 15 2.75 1.50 -7.49
N ILE A 16 1.65 2.21 -7.30
CA ILE A 16 1.24 2.69 -5.98
C ILE A 16 0.42 1.57 -5.34
N ILE A 17 0.81 1.14 -4.14
CA ILE A 17 0.08 0.13 -3.38
C ILE A 17 -0.61 0.82 -2.20
N HIS A 18 -1.91 0.62 -2.10
CA HIS A 18 -2.71 1.02 -0.95
C HIS A 18 -3.13 -0.22 -0.18
N VAL A 19 -2.78 -0.29 1.10
CA VAL A 19 -3.12 -1.42 1.97
C VAL A 19 -3.97 -0.91 3.11
N ALA A 20 -5.15 -1.51 3.28
CA ALA A 20 -5.94 -1.36 4.49
C ALA A 20 -5.75 -2.61 5.36
N THR A 21 -5.63 -2.42 6.67
CA THR A 21 -5.48 -3.49 7.64
C THR A 21 -6.53 -3.37 8.72
N THR A 22 -6.81 -4.47 9.42
CA THR A 22 -7.59 -4.41 10.67
C THR A 22 -6.91 -3.48 11.68
N CYS A 23 -7.71 -2.74 12.45
CA CYS A 23 -7.26 -1.92 13.57
C CYS A 23 -8.36 -1.84 14.65
N ASP A 24 -8.01 -1.39 15.84
CA ASP A 24 -8.94 -1.04 16.92
C ASP A 24 -8.56 0.33 17.53
N GLU A 25 -9.47 0.92 18.30
CA GLU A 25 -9.29 2.29 18.84
C GLU A 25 -8.09 2.43 19.77
N HIS A 26 -7.74 1.36 20.49
CA HIS A 26 -6.75 1.40 21.56
C HIS A 26 -5.49 0.55 21.28
N GLY A 27 -5.42 -0.18 20.17
CA GLY A 27 -4.30 -1.08 19.86
C GLY A 27 -4.22 -2.31 20.77
N VAL A 28 -5.30 -2.66 21.48
CA VAL A 28 -5.30 -3.67 22.56
C VAL A 28 -5.60 -5.06 22.00
N TYR A 29 -6.61 -5.15 21.13
CA TYR A 29 -7.04 -6.39 20.50
C TYR A 29 -6.44 -6.56 19.10
N VAL A 30 -6.14 -5.44 18.44
CA VAL A 30 -5.44 -5.43 17.15
C VAL A 30 -4.16 -4.63 17.30
N THR A 31 -3.10 -5.34 17.66
CA THR A 31 -1.75 -4.76 17.69
C THR A 31 -1.22 -4.56 16.28
N LYS A 32 -0.22 -3.68 16.14
CA LYS A 32 0.47 -3.44 14.86
C LYS A 32 1.00 -4.73 14.21
N ASP A 33 1.54 -5.64 15.02
CA ASP A 33 2.16 -6.87 14.52
C ASP A 33 1.13 -7.97 14.23
N SER A 34 -0.09 -7.86 14.76
CA SER A 34 -1.19 -8.79 14.53
C SER A 34 -2.18 -8.32 13.45
N ALA A 35 -2.05 -7.10 12.95
CA ALA A 35 -2.98 -6.54 11.98
C ALA A 35 -2.98 -7.36 10.67
N GLU A 36 -4.17 -7.74 10.20
CA GLU A 36 -4.33 -8.48 8.96
C GLU A 36 -4.79 -7.54 7.84
N VAL A 37 -4.35 -7.81 6.62
CA VAL A 37 -4.78 -7.07 5.42
C VAL A 37 -6.25 -7.34 5.15
N ILE A 38 -7.04 -6.28 4.95
CA ILE A 38 -8.46 -6.34 4.58
C ILE A 38 -8.75 -5.76 3.19
N GLU A 39 -7.84 -4.95 2.65
CA GLU A 39 -7.87 -4.51 1.24
C GLU A 39 -6.44 -4.39 0.71
N LEU A 40 -6.25 -4.83 -0.54
CA LEU A 40 -5.06 -4.56 -1.33
C LEU A 40 -5.47 -3.87 -2.63
N GLY A 41 -5.17 -2.58 -2.74
CA GLY A 41 -5.37 -1.78 -3.94
C GLY A 41 -4.05 -1.43 -4.60
N TRP A 42 -4.05 -1.31 -5.93
CA TRP A 42 -2.90 -0.80 -6.68
C TRP A 42 -3.30 0.12 -7.82
N ILE A 43 -2.41 1.06 -8.12
CA ILE A 43 -2.53 2.00 -9.23
C ILE A 43 -1.25 1.94 -10.05
N LEU A 44 -1.39 1.72 -11.35
CA LEU A 44 -0.28 1.81 -12.31
C LEU A 44 -0.24 3.23 -12.89
N LEU A 45 0.86 3.95 -12.68
CA LEU A 45 1.08 5.29 -13.23
C LEU A 45 2.17 5.29 -14.30
N ASP A 46 2.01 6.13 -15.33
CA ASP A 46 3.10 6.48 -16.23
C ASP A 46 4.05 7.48 -15.56
N THR A 47 5.36 7.23 -15.65
CA THR A 47 6.38 8.04 -14.95
C THR A 47 6.62 9.41 -15.58
N LYS A 48 6.15 9.65 -16.81
CA LYS A 48 6.40 10.90 -17.54
C LYS A 48 5.36 11.97 -17.24
N ASN A 49 4.10 11.56 -17.08
CA ASN A 49 2.97 12.48 -16.91
C ASN A 49 2.15 12.20 -15.64
N CYS A 50 2.47 11.15 -14.88
CA CYS A 50 1.75 10.71 -13.68
C CYS A 50 0.27 10.36 -13.95
N GLU A 51 -0.09 10.03 -15.19
CA GLU A 51 -1.44 9.58 -15.51
C GLU A 51 -1.68 8.15 -15.02
N GLU A 52 -2.88 7.91 -14.53
CA GLU A 52 -3.37 6.60 -14.12
C GLU A 52 -3.69 5.74 -15.36
N ILE A 53 -2.95 4.64 -15.50
CA ILE A 53 -3.14 3.66 -16.58
C ILE A 53 -4.14 2.58 -16.13
N HIS A 54 -4.04 2.16 -14.87
CA HIS A 54 -4.87 1.09 -14.30
C HIS A 54 -5.05 1.31 -12.81
N ARG A 55 -6.23 0.94 -12.31
CA ARG A 55 -6.55 0.92 -10.89
C ARG A 55 -7.42 -0.28 -10.60
N GLU A 56 -7.08 -0.99 -9.54
CA GLU A 56 -7.81 -2.15 -9.10
C GLU A 56 -7.63 -2.34 -7.60
N SER A 57 -8.59 -2.99 -6.96
CA SER A 57 -8.44 -3.45 -5.59
C SER A 57 -9.17 -4.75 -5.36
N VAL A 58 -8.71 -5.48 -4.35
CA VAL A 58 -9.31 -6.72 -3.88
C VAL A 58 -9.51 -6.66 -2.38
N LEU A 59 -10.66 -7.14 -1.93
CA LEU A 59 -10.95 -7.31 -0.51
C LEU A 59 -10.39 -8.64 -0.03
N VAL A 60 -9.82 -8.64 1.16
CA VAL A 60 -9.22 -9.80 1.81
C VAL A 60 -9.98 -10.06 3.10
N LYS A 61 -10.37 -11.32 3.34
CA LYS A 61 -11.05 -11.70 4.58
C LYS A 61 -9.99 -11.99 5.66
N PRO A 62 -9.98 -11.27 6.80
CA PRO A 62 -9.06 -11.57 7.91
C PRO A 62 -9.46 -12.88 8.61
N VAL A 63 -8.49 -13.56 9.22
CA VAL A 63 -8.69 -14.88 9.84
C VAL A 63 -8.69 -14.80 11.36
N ASN A 64 -7.83 -13.96 11.94
CA ASN A 64 -7.53 -13.94 13.38
C ASN A 64 -7.99 -12.65 14.08
N THR A 65 -8.12 -11.57 13.33
CA THR A 65 -8.46 -10.24 13.83
C THR A 65 -9.88 -9.86 13.39
N PRO A 66 -10.71 -9.34 14.30
CA PRO A 66 -12.04 -8.89 13.94
C PRO A 66 -11.98 -7.59 13.14
N ILE A 67 -12.92 -7.40 12.21
CA ILE A 67 -13.18 -6.08 11.62
C ILE A 67 -13.95 -5.26 12.65
N THR A 68 -13.38 -4.12 13.05
CA THR A 68 -13.99 -3.19 14.01
C THR A 68 -14.66 -2.03 13.27
N PRO A 69 -15.58 -1.27 13.89
CA PRO A 69 -16.18 -0.08 13.28
C PRO A 69 -15.21 1.06 12.93
N LEU A 70 -13.95 0.99 13.42
CA LEU A 70 -12.90 1.96 13.09
C LEU A 70 -12.29 1.72 11.70
N CYS A 71 -12.39 0.50 11.19
CA CYS A 71 -11.92 0.09 9.86
C CYS A 71 -12.88 0.58 8.77
#